data_AF-A0A8T5NY47-F1
#
_entry.id   AF-A0A8T5NY47-F1
#
_cell.length_a   1.000
_cell.length_b   1.000
_cell.length_c   1.000
_cell.angle_alpha   90.00
_cell.angle_beta   90.00
_cell.angle_gamma   90.00
#
_symmetry.space_group_name_H-M   'P 1'
#
loop_
_entity.id
_entity.type
_entity.pdbx_description
1 polymer ?
#
loop_
_entity_poly.entity_id
_entity_poly.type
_entity_poly.pdbx_seq_one_letter_code
_entity_poly.pdbx_strand_id
1 'polypeptide(L)'
;LTNWNIAALSAQMFDASSTFVALTFFSNFWEKHILGSSAMAFFESRNIFLIFGSASWVMFALKLLVVPAVLFAIDKYGETEDEKKFMKMIIVLLGIAIGFRNTLELGMFG
;
A
#
# COMPACT_ATOMS: atom_id res chain seq x y z
N LEU A 1 2.70 9.55 -17.89
CA LEU A 1 2.76 8.34 -17.04
C LEU A 1 3.10 7.16 -17.92
N THR A 2 4.27 6.54 -17.76
CA THR A 2 4.68 5.35 -18.53
C THR A 2 3.79 4.16 -18.14
N ASN A 3 3.55 3.19 -19.05
CA ASN A 3 2.71 2.01 -18.77
C ASN A 3 3.14 1.26 -17.48
N TRP A 4 4.44 1.26 -17.18
CA TRP A 4 5.01 0.69 -15.96
C TRP A 4 4.64 1.43 -14.67
N ASN A 5 4.45 2.76 -14.72
CA ASN A 5 4.05 3.54 -13.54
C ASN A 5 2.59 3.24 -13.18
N ILE A 6 1.73 3.04 -14.19
CA ILE A 6 0.33 2.66 -14.00
C ILE A 6 0.25 1.25 -13.40
N ALA A 7 1.06 0.32 -13.91
CA ALA A 7 1.15 -1.05 -13.37
C ALA A 7 1.63 -1.05 -11.90
N ALA A 8 2.63 -0.22 -11.57
CA ALA A 8 3.13 -0.11 -10.19
C ALA A 8 2.06 0.45 -9.25
N LEU A 9 1.33 1.48 -9.70
CA LEU A 9 0.23 2.05 -8.92
C LEU A 9 -0.91 1.06 -8.74
N SER A 10 -1.32 0.35 -9.80
CA SER A 10 -2.42 -0.63 -9.69
C SER A 10 -2.06 -1.80 -8.78
N ALA A 11 -0.82 -2.30 -8.84
CA ALA A 11 -0.33 -3.33 -7.93
C ALA A 11 -0.37 -2.87 -6.47
N GLN A 12 0.07 -1.65 -6.17
CA GLN A 12 0.05 -1.14 -4.81
C GLN A 12 -1.36 -0.80 -4.32
N MET A 13 -2.24 -0.37 -5.23
CA MET A 13 -3.66 -0.21 -4.93
C MET A 13 -4.32 -1.55 -4.60
N PHE A 14 -4.00 -2.63 -5.32
CA PHE A 14 -4.48 -3.98 -4.99
C PHE A 14 -4.08 -4.40 -3.57
N ASP A 15 -2.83 -4.17 -3.20
CA ASP A 15 -2.34 -4.43 -1.84
C ASP A 15 -3.06 -3.55 -0.79
N ALA A 16 -3.32 -2.27 -1.08
CA ALA A 16 -4.11 -1.40 -0.21
C ALA A 16 -5.56 -1.89 -0.06
N SER A 17 -6.20 -2.34 -1.15
CA SER A 17 -7.54 -2.93 -1.12
C SER A 17 -7.59 -4.17 -0.23
N SER A 18 -6.62 -5.08 -0.37
CA SER A 18 -6.56 -6.28 0.45
C SER A 18 -6.39 -5.95 1.95
N THR A 19 -5.56 -4.96 2.27
CA THR A 19 -5.35 -4.48 3.65
C THR A 19 -6.58 -3.77 4.20
N PHE A 20 -7.27 -3.00 3.36
CA PHE A 20 -8.51 -2.32 3.73
C PHE A 20 -9.61 -3.33 4.08
N VAL A 21 -9.79 -4.36 3.26
CA VAL A 21 -10.75 -5.43 3.53
C VAL A 21 -10.36 -6.18 4.81
N ALA A 22 -9.06 -6.45 5.00
CA ALA A 22 -8.56 -7.10 6.21
C ALA A 22 -8.89 -6.31 7.48
N LEU A 23 -8.53 -5.03 7.54
CA LEU A 23 -8.76 -4.20 8.72
C LEU A 23 -10.24 -3.90 8.97
N THR A 24 -11.05 -3.82 7.91
CA THR A 24 -12.47 -3.46 8.03
C THR A 24 -13.34 -4.65 8.44
N PHE A 25 -13.04 -5.85 7.95
CA PHE A 25 -13.87 -7.04 8.19
C PHE A 25 -13.28 -7.99 9.23
N PHE A 26 -11.96 -7.95 9.48
CA PHE A 26 -11.28 -8.82 10.43
C PHE A 26 -10.62 -8.02 11.55
N SER A 27 -11.40 -7.75 12.60
CA SER A 27 -10.99 -6.94 13.76
C SER A 27 -9.80 -7.52 14.56
N ASN A 28 -9.37 -8.75 14.28
CA ASN A 28 -8.19 -9.39 14.90
C ASN A 28 -6.92 -9.27 14.04
N PHE A 29 -6.98 -8.61 12.88
CA PHE A 29 -5.83 -8.40 12.03
C PHE A 29 -5.02 -7.19 12.54
N TRP A 30 -4.04 -7.46 13.39
CA TRP A 30 -3.09 -6.43 13.83
C TRP A 30 -2.20 -6.03 12.67
N GLU A 31 -2.27 -4.75 12.27
CA GLU A 31 -1.51 -4.24 11.15
C GLU A 31 0.00 -4.32 11.45
N LYS A 32 0.71 -5.18 10.73
CA LYS A 32 2.14 -5.44 10.94
C LYS A 32 3.04 -4.32 10.39
N HIS A 33 2.48 -3.29 9.77
CA HIS A 33 3.23 -2.19 9.14
C HIS A 33 3.40 -1.04 10.13
N ILE A 34 4.64 -0.78 10.56
CA ILE A 34 4.97 0.26 11.57
C ILE A 34 4.52 1.65 11.13
N LEU A 35 4.62 1.96 9.83
CA LEU A 35 4.18 3.26 9.28
C LEU A 35 2.66 3.39 9.21
N GLY A 36 1.95 2.32 8.82
CA GLY A 36 0.48 2.32 8.78
C GLY A 36 -0.12 2.41 10.19
N SER A 37 0.39 1.57 11.10
CA SER A 37 -0.06 1.51 12.49
C SER A 37 0.25 2.80 13.25
N SER A 38 1.42 3.40 13.07
CA SER A 38 1.74 4.69 13.69
C SER A 38 0.94 5.85 13.10
N ALA A 39 0.69 5.86 11.78
CA ALA A 39 -0.16 6.87 11.17
C ALA A 39 -1.61 6.73 11.66
N MET A 40 -2.16 5.51 11.67
CA MET A 40 -3.51 5.26 12.21
C MET A 40 -3.61 5.65 13.69
N ALA A 41 -2.64 5.26 14.53
CA ALA A 41 -2.59 5.66 15.93
C ALA A 41 -2.49 7.18 16.11
N PHE A 42 -1.74 7.87 15.23
CA PHE A 42 -1.65 9.34 15.25
C PHE A 42 -2.98 10.00 14.86
N PHE A 43 -3.67 9.51 13.83
CA PHE A 43 -4.95 10.05 13.38
C PHE A 43 -6.10 9.72 14.35
N GLU A 44 -6.07 8.54 14.98
CA GLU A 44 -6.99 8.11 16.02
C GLU A 44 -6.78 8.90 17.31
N SER A 45 -5.52 9.10 17.73
CA SER A 45 -5.16 9.94 18.89
C SER A 45 -5.59 11.41 18.73
N ARG A 46 -5.71 11.90 17.50
CA ARG A 46 -6.20 13.25 17.20
C ARG A 46 -7.73 13.35 17.11
N ASN A 47 -8.47 12.25 17.28
CA ASN A 47 -9.94 12.19 17.16
C ASN A 47 -10.47 12.66 15.80
N ILE A 48 -9.63 12.61 14.75
CA ILE A 48 -9.97 13.07 13.39
C ILE A 48 -10.76 11.98 12.63
N PHE A 49 -10.73 10.73 13.09
CA PHE A 49 -11.31 9.58 12.38
C PHE A 49 -12.11 8.68 13.33
N LEU A 50 -13.34 9.10 13.62
CA LEU A 50 -14.26 8.49 14.58
C LEU A 50 -15.28 7.52 13.94
N ILE A 51 -15.00 6.97 12.76
CA ILE A 51 -15.95 6.08 12.08
C ILE A 51 -15.34 4.69 11.92
N PHE A 52 -16.08 3.66 12.29
CA PHE A 52 -15.74 2.26 12.07
C PHE A 52 -15.28 2.05 10.61
N GLY A 53 -14.07 1.52 10.41
CA GLY A 53 -13.47 1.29 9.08
C GLY A 53 -12.78 2.51 8.45
N SER A 54 -12.76 3.66 9.14
CA SER A 54 -12.12 4.87 8.63
C SER A 54 -10.60 4.70 8.59
N ALA A 55 -9.95 4.26 9.68
CA ALA A 55 -8.48 4.14 9.77
C ALA A 55 -7.82 3.41 8.59
N SER A 56 -8.49 2.40 8.03
CA SER A 56 -8.08 1.65 6.84
C SER A 56 -7.86 2.52 5.58
N TRP A 57 -8.54 3.66 5.45
CA TRP A 57 -8.34 4.62 4.34
C TRP A 57 -6.97 5.30 4.37
N VAL A 58 -6.33 5.37 5.55
CA VAL A 58 -4.97 5.90 5.68
C VAL A 58 -3.98 5.05 4.89
N MET A 59 -4.23 3.74 4.73
CA MET A 59 -3.38 2.86 3.93
C MET A 59 -3.45 3.15 2.43
N PHE A 60 -4.62 3.54 1.92
CA PHE A 60 -4.75 4.03 0.55
C PHE A 60 -4.04 5.37 0.38
N ALA A 61 -4.27 6.32 1.27
CA ALA A 61 -3.61 7.63 1.22
C ALA A 61 -2.09 7.51 1.28
N LEU A 62 -1.56 6.66 2.16
CA LEU A 62 -0.14 6.42 2.32
C LEU A 62 0.47 5.86 1.02
N LYS A 63 -0.17 4.86 0.40
CA LYS A 63 0.33 4.31 -0.88
C LYS A 63 0.19 5.29 -2.03
N LEU A 64 -0.90 6.05 -2.08
CA LEU A 64 -1.10 7.07 -3.11
C LEU A 64 -0.12 8.24 -2.99
N LEU A 65 0.47 8.48 -1.81
CA LEU A 65 1.46 9.54 -1.61
C LEU A 65 2.89 9.00 -1.78
N VAL A 66 3.20 7.85 -1.16
CA VAL A 66 4.53 7.26 -1.14
C VAL A 66 4.90 6.63 -2.48
N VAL A 67 3.98 5.92 -3.16
CA VAL A 67 4.30 5.22 -4.42
C VAL A 67 4.65 6.21 -5.55
N PRO A 68 3.87 7.29 -5.79
CA PRO A 68 4.30 8.32 -6.74
C PRO A 68 5.60 9.01 -6.35
N ALA A 69 5.85 9.26 -5.06
CA ALA A 69 7.10 9.85 -4.61
C ALA A 69 8.31 8.95 -4.91
N VAL A 70 8.18 7.64 -4.68
CA VAL A 70 9.21 6.65 -5.02
C VAL A 70 9.39 6.52 -6.53
N LEU A 71 8.30 6.47 -7.31
CA LEU A 71 8.37 6.44 -8.78
C LEU A 71 9.04 7.70 -9.34
N PHE A 72 8.76 8.87 -8.75
CA PHE A 72 9.41 10.13 -9.10
C PHE A 72 10.90 10.10 -8.75
N ALA A 73 11.28 9.55 -7.59
CA ALA A 73 12.67 9.37 -7.23
C ALA A 73 13.39 8.45 -8.22
N ILE A 74 12.79 7.32 -8.62
CA ILE A 74 13.36 6.42 -9.63
C ILE A 74 13.53 7.13 -10.97
N ASP A 75 12.52 7.90 -11.41
CA ASP A 75 12.60 8.64 -12.67
C ASP A 75 13.68 9.74 -12.65
N LYS A 76 13.93 10.33 -11.47
CA LYS A 76 14.92 11.41 -11.28
C LYS A 76 16.35 10.92 -11.07
N TYR A 77 16.54 9.81 -10.35
CA TYR A 77 17.85 9.30 -9.93
C TYR A 77 18.32 8.06 -10.69
N GLY A 78 17.46 7.41 -11.48
CA GLY A 78 17.85 6.27 -12.30
C GLY A 78 18.81 6.68 -13.42
N GLU A 79 19.98 6.03 -13.49
CA GLU A 79 21.02 6.35 -14.48
C GLU A 79 20.63 5.84 -15.87
N THR A 80 20.11 4.62 -15.97
CA THR A 80 19.69 4.01 -17.24
C THR A 80 18.19 3.71 -17.31
N GLU A 81 17.62 3.70 -18.52
CA GLU A 81 16.20 3.36 -18.74
C GLU A 81 15.87 1.91 -18.34
N ASP A 82 16.84 1.00 -18.43
CA ASP A 82 16.65 -0.39 -18.04
C ASP A 82 16.63 -0.57 -16.52
N GLU A 83 17.47 0.17 -15.78
CA GLU A 83 17.42 0.21 -14.31
C GLU A 83 16.09 0.79 -13.81
N LYS A 84 15.61 1.88 -14.41
CA LYS A 84 14.31 2.47 -14.06
C LYS A 84 13.18 1.47 -14.25
N LYS A 85 13.17 0.74 -15.38
CA LYS A 85 12.17 -0.30 -15.66
C LYS A 85 12.27 -1.45 -14.66
N PHE A 86 13.48 -1.91 -14.35
CA PHE A 86 13.71 -2.98 -13.38
C PHE A 86 13.22 -2.62 -11.98
N MET A 87 13.55 -1.40 -11.50
CA MET A 87 13.07 -0.91 -10.20
C MET A 87 11.54 -0.78 -10.16
N LYS A 88 10.92 -0.27 -11.23
CA LYS A 88 9.45 -0.19 -11.35
C LYS A 88 8.81 -1.57 -11.35
N MET A 89 9.42 -2.55 -12.01
CA MET A 89 8.96 -3.94 -12.00
C MET A 89 9.04 -4.57 -10.61
N ILE A 90 10.09 -4.29 -9.83
CA ILE A 90 10.20 -4.73 -8.43
C ILE A 90 9.04 -4.17 -7.60
N ILE A 91 8.70 -2.88 -7.77
CA ILE A 91 7.58 -2.25 -7.05
C ILE A 91 6.25 -2.96 -7.39
N VAL A 92 6.01 -3.25 -8.67
CA VAL A 92 4.84 -4.02 -9.11
C VAL A 92 4.79 -5.38 -8.42
N LEU A 93 5.89 -6.12 -8.43
CA LEU A 93 5.97 -7.45 -7.82
C LEU A 93 5.75 -7.41 -6.31
N LEU A 94 6.30 -6.40 -5.62
CA LEU A 94 6.09 -6.19 -4.19
C LEU A 94 4.62 -5.95 -3.86
N GLY A 95 3.92 -5.09 -4.63
CA GLY A 95 2.49 -4.86 -4.44
C GLY A 95 1.67 -6.13 -4.62
N ILE A 96 1.90 -6.85 -5.71
CA ILE A 96 1.16 -8.09 -5.98
C ILE A 96 1.45 -9.14 -4.90
N ALA A 97 2.71 -9.35 -4.50
CA ALA A 97 3.09 -10.35 -3.52
C ALA A 97 2.47 -10.09 -2.14
N ILE A 98 2.54 -8.85 -1.65
CA ILE A 98 1.98 -8.48 -0.34
C ILE A 98 0.45 -8.52 -0.39
N GLY A 99 -0.16 -7.99 -1.46
CA GLY A 99 -1.61 -8.02 -1.62
C GLY A 99 -2.16 -9.44 -1.73
N PHE A 100 -1.45 -10.32 -2.43
CA PHE A 100 -1.81 -11.73 -2.55
C PHE A 100 -1.69 -12.46 -1.21
N ARG A 101 -0.59 -12.23 -0.47
CA ARG A 101 -0.44 -12.74 0.89
C ARG A 101 -1.60 -12.32 1.79
N ASN A 102 -1.93 -11.03 1.81
CA ASN A 102 -3.04 -10.52 2.63
C ASN A 102 -4.38 -11.15 2.22
N THR A 103 -4.62 -11.31 0.92
CA THR A 103 -5.82 -11.98 0.41
C THR A 103 -5.90 -13.44 0.84
N LEU A 104 -4.78 -14.17 0.85
CA LEU A 104 -4.72 -15.55 1.36
C LEU A 104 -4.90 -15.61 2.89
N GLU A 105 -4.29 -14.70 3.64
CA GLU A 105 -4.47 -14.60 5.10
C GLU A 105 -5.96 -14.34 5.41
N LEU A 106 -6.64 -13.49 4.61
CA LEU A 106 -8.09 -13.30 4.72
C LEU A 106 -8.90 -14.56 4.42
N GLY A 107 -8.57 -15.29 3.35
CA GLY A 107 -9.28 -16.50 2.97
C GLY A 107 -9.03 -17.70 3.91
N MET A 108 -7.94 -17.69 4.67
CA MET A 108 -7.60 -18.75 5.63
C MET A 108 -8.07 -18.47 7.06
N PHE A 109 -8.18 -17.19 7.45
CA PHE A 109 -8.58 -16.77 8.80
C PHE A 109 -10.01 -16.20 8.87
N GLY A 110 -10.79 -16.28 7.79
CA GLY A 110 -12.18 -15.86 7.73
C GLY A 110 -13.21 -16.94 7.48
#